data_AF-A0A950FAL6-F1
#
_entry.id   AF-A0A950FAL6-F1
#
_cell.length_a   1.000
_cell.length_b   1.000
_cell.length_c   1.000
_cell.angle_alpha   90.00
_cell.angle_beta   90.00
_cell.angle_gamma   90.00
#
_symmetry.space_group_name_H-M   'P 1'
#
loop_
_entity.id
_entity.type
_entity.pdbx_description
1 polymer ?
#
loop_
_entity_poly.entity_id
_entity_poly.type
_entity_poly.pdbx_seq_one_letter_code
_entity_poly.pdbx_strand_id
1 'polypeptide(L)'
;VKVTSWFGDNDQQRVKKIVDNPPIEQSRGEIRIGHITNSGFLHNVSISYDLVVPPQTRLRSSTGSGDQTIEGLQGQLEIETGSGNLKISDIGDTVRAESGSGDIEIYRVKGNVHAEVGSGSINATEVAGGFEGSIGSGDIHLDQSARGPVHAETGSGGIELRGVRGPLEATAGSGNIIAEGNPMGRWTVNTDSGDVRLKLASEAAFDLDAHADSGSISISQPITVQGARGPEELRGKVHGGGVPVEIATASGNIEIR
;
A
#
# COMPACT_ATOMS: atom_id res chain seq x y z
N VAL A 1 -24.27 -18.05 -7.03
CA VAL A 1 -24.88 -17.05 -7.94
C VAL A 1 -26.11 -16.48 -7.25
N LYS A 2 -26.15 -15.16 -7.03
CA LYS A 2 -27.33 -14.47 -6.49
C LYS A 2 -27.72 -13.37 -7.48
N VAL A 3 -29.03 -13.22 -7.72
CA VAL A 3 -29.58 -12.13 -8.54
C VAL A 3 -30.40 -11.22 -7.64
N THR A 4 -30.05 -9.95 -7.64
CA THR A 4 -30.85 -8.87 -7.05
C THR A 4 -31.50 -8.09 -8.19
N SER A 5 -32.69 -8.51 -8.61
CA SER A 5 -33.52 -7.84 -9.62
C SER A 5 -34.99 -8.27 -9.49
N TRP A 6 -35.91 -7.30 -9.60
CA TRP A 6 -37.36 -7.52 -9.64
C TRP A 6 -37.78 -7.78 -11.12
N PHE A 7 -38.21 -9.03 -11.39
CA PHE A 7 -38.98 -9.56 -12.55
C PHE A 7 -38.32 -9.81 -13.94
N GLY A 8 -38.54 -11.02 -14.49
CA GLY A 8 -38.43 -11.43 -15.91
C GLY A 8 -38.01 -12.90 -16.14
N ASP A 9 -38.80 -13.73 -16.84
CA ASP A 9 -38.48 -15.15 -17.16
C ASP A 9 -37.15 -15.36 -17.90
N ASN A 10 -36.69 -14.34 -18.64
CA ASN A 10 -35.44 -14.37 -19.40
C ASN A 10 -34.18 -14.37 -18.52
N ASP A 11 -34.24 -13.72 -17.34
CA ASP A 11 -33.09 -13.62 -16.44
C ASP A 11 -32.86 -14.92 -15.67
N GLN A 12 -33.94 -15.61 -15.30
CA GLN A 12 -33.84 -16.94 -14.67
C GLN A 12 -33.21 -17.98 -15.61
N GLN A 13 -33.55 -17.92 -16.91
CA GLN A 13 -32.95 -18.80 -17.92
C GLN A 13 -31.45 -18.49 -18.14
N ARG A 14 -31.05 -17.23 -18.04
CA ARG A 14 -29.64 -16.81 -18.12
C ARG A 14 -28.83 -17.31 -16.94
N VAL A 15 -29.35 -17.12 -15.72
CA VAL A 15 -28.74 -17.65 -14.49
C VAL A 15 -28.59 -19.16 -14.57
N LYS A 16 -29.66 -19.87 -14.98
CA LYS A 16 -29.64 -21.33 -15.12
C LYS A 16 -28.56 -21.78 -16.10
N LYS A 17 -28.39 -21.11 -17.24
CA LYS A 17 -27.31 -21.42 -18.20
C LYS A 17 -25.91 -21.24 -17.61
N ILE A 18 -25.68 -20.20 -16.81
CA ILE A 18 -24.40 -19.94 -16.13
C ILE A 18 -24.14 -20.97 -15.03
N VAL A 19 -25.17 -21.38 -14.29
CA VAL A 19 -25.07 -22.42 -13.26
C VAL A 19 -24.80 -23.79 -13.90
N ASP A 20 -25.51 -24.11 -14.98
CA ASP A 20 -25.37 -25.39 -15.69
C ASP A 20 -24.03 -25.49 -16.45
N ASN A 21 -23.44 -24.34 -16.82
CA ASN A 21 -22.16 -24.25 -17.52
C ASN A 21 -21.34 -23.09 -16.93
N PRO A 22 -20.74 -23.26 -15.74
CA PRO A 22 -19.92 -22.22 -15.16
C PRO A 22 -18.75 -21.90 -16.12
N PRO A 23 -18.36 -20.63 -16.27
CA PRO A 23 -17.34 -20.21 -17.23
C PRO A 23 -15.93 -20.56 -16.72
N ILE A 24 -15.68 -21.86 -16.57
CA ILE A 24 -14.46 -22.44 -16.03
C ILE A 24 -13.83 -23.25 -17.15
N GLU A 25 -12.65 -22.82 -17.59
CA GLU A 25 -11.82 -23.54 -18.56
C GLU A 25 -10.60 -24.07 -17.80
N GLN A 26 -10.35 -25.38 -17.91
CA GLN A 26 -9.21 -26.02 -17.28
C GLN A 26 -8.31 -26.66 -18.34
N SER A 27 -7.03 -26.27 -18.32
CA SER A 27 -5.97 -26.91 -19.10
C SER A 27 -4.87 -27.43 -18.17
N ARG A 28 -3.83 -28.07 -18.71
CA ARG A 28 -2.78 -28.67 -17.87
C ARG A 28 -2.00 -27.57 -17.13
N GLY A 29 -2.34 -27.36 -15.86
CA GLY A 29 -1.67 -26.40 -14.97
C GLY A 29 -2.23 -24.98 -15.01
N GLU A 30 -3.37 -24.75 -15.67
CA GLU A 30 -4.02 -23.44 -15.75
C GLU A 30 -5.54 -23.62 -15.55
N ILE A 31 -6.12 -22.77 -14.71
CA ILE A 31 -7.57 -22.64 -14.55
C ILE A 31 -7.92 -21.20 -14.92
N ARG A 32 -8.84 -21.03 -15.87
CA ARG A 32 -9.40 -19.73 -16.24
C ARG A 32 -10.87 -19.69 -15.85
N ILE A 33 -11.26 -18.61 -15.18
CA ILE A 33 -12.64 -18.41 -14.71
C ILE A 33 -13.13 -17.07 -15.24
N GLY A 34 -14.39 -17.00 -15.67
CA GLY A 34 -15.04 -15.75 -16.04
C GLY A 34 -14.82 -15.31 -17.49
N HIS A 35 -14.16 -16.12 -18.32
CA HIS A 35 -14.08 -15.87 -19.75
C HIS A 35 -15.44 -16.18 -20.40
N ILE A 36 -16.19 -15.13 -20.79
CA ILE A 36 -17.51 -15.24 -21.42
C ILE A 36 -17.51 -14.42 -22.71
N THR A 37 -17.63 -15.10 -23.85
CA THR A 37 -17.57 -14.52 -25.21
C THR A 37 -18.77 -13.63 -25.57
N ASN A 38 -19.79 -13.53 -24.72
CA ASN A 38 -21.00 -12.76 -24.99
C ASN A 38 -21.33 -11.82 -23.82
N SER A 39 -20.81 -10.58 -23.88
CA SER A 39 -20.85 -9.58 -22.81
C SER A 39 -22.26 -9.18 -22.34
N GLY A 40 -23.28 -9.32 -23.18
CA GLY A 40 -24.66 -9.01 -22.82
C GLY A 40 -25.27 -9.92 -21.75
N PHE A 41 -24.63 -11.05 -21.43
CA PHE A 41 -25.10 -12.03 -20.42
C PHE A 41 -24.75 -11.67 -18.97
N LEU A 42 -23.84 -10.72 -18.75
CA LEU A 42 -23.33 -10.40 -17.41
C LEU A 42 -23.94 -9.14 -16.77
N HIS A 43 -24.81 -8.41 -17.49
CA HIS A 43 -25.53 -7.29 -16.87
C HIS A 43 -26.40 -7.78 -15.72
N ASN A 44 -26.23 -7.15 -14.55
CA ASN A 44 -26.96 -7.43 -13.31
C ASN A 44 -26.82 -8.87 -12.78
N VAL A 45 -25.73 -9.57 -13.11
CA VAL A 45 -25.43 -10.90 -12.57
C VAL A 45 -24.21 -10.83 -11.66
N SER A 46 -24.38 -11.27 -10.41
CA SER A 46 -23.27 -11.44 -9.46
C SER A 46 -22.98 -12.92 -9.25
N ILE A 47 -21.70 -13.26 -9.42
CA ILE A 47 -21.19 -14.61 -9.20
C ILE A 47 -20.17 -14.54 -8.07
N SER A 48 -20.27 -15.48 -7.13
CA SER A 48 -19.31 -15.65 -6.05
C SER A 48 -18.61 -16.98 -6.28
N TYR A 49 -17.29 -16.96 -6.21
CA TYR A 49 -16.44 -18.14 -6.31
C TYR A 49 -15.75 -18.36 -4.97
N ASP A 50 -15.63 -19.63 -4.58
CA ASP A 50 -14.77 -20.08 -3.49
C ASP A 50 -13.84 -21.13 -4.10
N LEU A 51 -12.53 -20.85 -4.08
CA LEU A 51 -11.52 -21.59 -4.84
C LEU A 51 -10.42 -22.06 -3.90
N VAL A 52 -10.19 -23.38 -3.88
CA VAL A 52 -9.06 -23.98 -3.18
C VAL A 52 -8.04 -24.43 -4.20
N VAL A 53 -6.83 -23.89 -4.11
CA VAL A 53 -5.74 -24.15 -5.04
C VAL A 53 -4.48 -24.61 -4.30
N PRO A 54 -3.55 -25.32 -4.96
CA PRO A 54 -2.25 -25.62 -4.35
C PRO A 54 -1.51 -24.34 -3.94
N PRO A 55 -0.73 -24.33 -2.84
CA PRO A 55 -0.07 -23.12 -2.36
C PRO A 55 0.83 -22.44 -3.41
N GLN A 56 1.50 -23.20 -4.28
CA GLN A 56 2.41 -22.66 -5.30
C GLN A 56 1.69 -21.98 -6.48
N THR A 57 0.37 -21.86 -6.42
CA THR A 57 -0.43 -21.25 -7.48
C THR A 57 -0.09 -19.77 -7.61
N ARG A 58 0.15 -19.33 -8.85
CA ARG A 58 0.15 -17.91 -9.20
C ARG A 58 -1.27 -17.50 -9.52
N LEU A 59 -1.72 -16.38 -8.96
CA LEU A 59 -3.07 -15.89 -9.14
C LEU A 59 -3.03 -14.54 -9.86
N ARG A 60 -3.77 -14.45 -10.97
CA ARG A 60 -4.13 -13.20 -11.61
C ARG A 60 -5.65 -13.05 -11.55
N SER A 61 -6.13 -11.99 -10.92
CA SER A 61 -7.56 -11.73 -10.74
C SER A 61 -7.91 -10.32 -11.23
N SER A 62 -9.01 -10.21 -11.96
CA SER A 62 -9.54 -8.92 -12.42
C SER A 62 -11.05 -8.91 -12.24
N THR A 63 -11.57 -7.89 -11.54
CA THR A 63 -13.00 -7.71 -11.34
C THR A 63 -13.42 -6.25 -11.58
N GLY A 64 -14.62 -6.04 -12.10
CA GLY A 64 -15.20 -4.70 -12.18
C GLY A 64 -15.71 -4.23 -10.82
N SER A 65 -16.36 -5.12 -10.06
CA SER A 65 -16.83 -4.83 -8.71
C SER A 65 -16.91 -6.08 -7.85
N GLY A 66 -16.63 -5.94 -6.56
CA GLY A 66 -16.79 -6.98 -5.55
C GLY A 66 -15.52 -7.19 -4.73
N ASP A 67 -15.73 -7.64 -3.50
CA ASP A 67 -14.65 -7.90 -2.56
C ASP A 67 -13.89 -9.17 -2.95
N GLN A 68 -12.59 -9.18 -2.71
CA GLN A 68 -11.73 -10.34 -2.95
C GLN A 68 -10.97 -10.67 -1.67
N THR A 69 -11.00 -11.95 -1.29
CA THR A 69 -10.21 -12.48 -0.17
C THR A 69 -9.27 -13.55 -0.69
N ILE A 70 -7.97 -13.35 -0.49
CA ILE A 70 -6.92 -14.27 -0.92
C ILE A 70 -6.05 -14.61 0.29
N GLU A 71 -5.82 -15.90 0.52
CA GLU A 71 -5.04 -16.41 1.65
C GLU A 71 -4.11 -17.55 1.21
N GLY A 72 -2.90 -17.59 1.76
CA GLY A 72 -2.08 -18.80 1.82
C GLY A 72 -1.38 -19.19 0.52
N LEU A 73 -1.18 -18.25 -0.42
CA LEU A 73 -0.43 -18.51 -1.64
C LEU A 73 1.08 -18.32 -1.44
N GLN A 74 1.89 -19.17 -2.07
CA GLN A 74 3.35 -19.08 -2.13
C GLN A 74 3.83 -18.65 -3.53
N GLY A 75 2.93 -18.49 -4.50
CA GLY A 75 3.22 -17.89 -5.80
C GLY A 75 2.84 -16.42 -5.84
N GLN A 76 3.33 -15.73 -6.89
CA GLN A 76 3.00 -14.33 -7.17
C GLN A 76 1.48 -14.09 -7.27
N LEU A 77 1.06 -12.93 -6.75
CA LEU A 77 -0.32 -12.45 -6.76
C LEU A 77 -0.42 -11.14 -7.52
N GLU A 78 -1.33 -11.08 -8.49
CA GLU A 78 -1.70 -9.88 -9.24
C GLU A 78 -3.23 -9.73 -9.18
N ILE A 79 -3.71 -8.62 -8.61
CA ILE A 79 -5.13 -8.35 -8.47
C ILE A 79 -5.44 -6.94 -8.96
N GLU A 80 -6.46 -6.83 -9.80
CA GLU A 80 -7.05 -5.58 -10.24
C GLU A 80 -8.54 -5.57 -9.88
N THR A 81 -9.03 -4.49 -9.29
CA THR A 81 -10.46 -4.28 -9.06
C THR A 81 -10.89 -2.87 -9.42
N GLY A 82 -12.02 -2.73 -10.10
CA GLY A 82 -12.63 -1.42 -10.32
C GLY A 82 -13.20 -0.84 -9.02
N SER A 83 -13.90 -1.66 -8.24
CA SER A 83 -14.46 -1.27 -6.93
C SER A 83 -14.62 -2.45 -5.99
N GLY A 84 -14.28 -2.30 -4.72
CA GLY A 84 -14.43 -3.34 -3.71
C GLY A 84 -13.16 -3.50 -2.87
N ASN A 85 -13.30 -4.15 -1.73
CA ASN A 85 -12.20 -4.31 -0.79
C ASN A 85 -11.35 -5.54 -1.13
N LEU A 86 -10.04 -5.39 -1.00
CA LEU A 86 -9.09 -6.47 -1.17
C LEU A 86 -8.54 -6.86 0.19
N LYS A 87 -8.72 -8.13 0.58
CA LYS A 87 -8.09 -8.72 1.77
C LYS A 87 -7.11 -9.79 1.33
N ILE A 88 -5.84 -9.54 1.54
CA ILE A 88 -4.73 -10.39 1.09
C ILE A 88 -3.91 -10.81 2.31
N SER A 89 -3.74 -12.11 2.50
CA SER A 89 -3.00 -12.63 3.65
C SER A 89 -2.10 -13.80 3.30
N ASP A 90 -1.01 -13.94 4.04
CA ASP A 90 -0.15 -15.13 4.05
C ASP A 90 0.48 -15.44 2.70
N ILE A 91 1.01 -14.40 2.05
CA ILE A 91 1.62 -14.52 0.73
C ILE A 91 3.12 -14.75 0.86
N GLY A 92 3.59 -15.86 0.28
CA GLY A 92 4.99 -16.27 0.30
C GLY A 92 5.88 -15.56 -0.72
N ASP A 93 5.30 -14.80 -1.64
CA ASP A 93 5.97 -14.13 -2.77
C ASP A 93 5.44 -12.69 -2.91
N THR A 94 5.64 -12.09 -4.09
CA THR A 94 5.29 -10.71 -4.43
C THR A 94 3.79 -10.52 -4.62
N VAL A 95 3.27 -9.41 -4.11
CA VAL A 95 1.88 -8.96 -4.27
C VAL A 95 1.84 -7.69 -5.09
N ARG A 96 1.04 -7.67 -6.15
CA ARG A 96 0.60 -6.48 -6.87
C ARG A 96 -0.92 -6.36 -6.73
N ALA A 97 -1.40 -5.27 -6.15
CA ALA A 97 -2.82 -5.05 -5.91
C ALA A 97 -3.22 -3.63 -6.33
N GLU A 98 -4.21 -3.53 -7.22
CA GLU A 98 -4.71 -2.28 -7.76
C GLU A 98 -6.22 -2.19 -7.53
N SER A 99 -6.68 -1.04 -7.01
CA SER A 99 -8.10 -0.76 -6.81
C SER A 99 -8.47 0.64 -7.27
N GLY A 100 -9.49 0.77 -8.12
CA GLY A 100 -10.05 2.07 -8.44
C GLY A 100 -10.70 2.74 -7.22
N SER A 101 -11.43 1.95 -6.42
CA SER A 101 -12.06 2.42 -5.18
C SER A 101 -12.28 1.27 -4.19
N GLY A 102 -11.94 1.50 -2.94
CA GLY A 102 -12.04 0.51 -1.86
C GLY A 102 -10.72 0.33 -1.12
N ASP A 103 -10.77 -0.41 -0.02
CA ASP A 103 -9.62 -0.57 0.85
C ASP A 103 -8.80 -1.81 0.47
N ILE A 104 -7.47 -1.69 0.60
CA ILE A 104 -6.54 -2.80 0.46
C ILE A 104 -5.96 -3.13 1.84
N GLU A 105 -6.29 -4.31 2.36
CA GLU A 105 -5.73 -4.87 3.59
C GLU A 105 -4.77 -6.01 3.22
N ILE A 106 -3.49 -5.85 3.57
CA ILE A 106 -2.41 -6.81 3.31
C ILE A 106 -1.79 -7.21 4.64
N TYR A 107 -1.71 -8.52 4.88
CA TYR A 107 -1.13 -9.09 6.10
C TYR A 107 -0.14 -10.21 5.79
N ARG A 108 1.04 -10.21 6.44
CA ARG A 108 2.06 -11.26 6.34
C ARG A 108 2.46 -11.60 4.89
N VAL A 109 3.21 -10.70 4.27
CA VAL A 109 3.80 -10.91 2.94
C VAL A 109 5.32 -11.08 3.07
N LYS A 110 5.85 -12.19 2.55
CA LYS A 110 7.29 -12.47 2.56
C LYS A 110 8.05 -11.72 1.47
N GLY A 111 7.39 -11.48 0.33
CA GLY A 111 7.96 -10.78 -0.82
C GLY A 111 7.70 -9.27 -0.80
N ASN A 112 7.86 -8.64 -1.97
CA ASN A 112 7.57 -7.22 -2.15
C ASN A 112 6.06 -6.98 -2.29
N VAL A 113 5.63 -5.79 -1.89
CA VAL A 113 4.24 -5.33 -2.06
C VAL A 113 4.23 -4.10 -2.95
N HIS A 114 3.41 -4.12 -3.99
CA HIS A 114 3.03 -2.97 -4.80
C HIS A 114 1.51 -2.78 -4.69
N ALA A 115 1.07 -1.64 -4.16
CA ALA A 115 -0.33 -1.34 -3.92
C ALA A 115 -0.71 0.03 -4.47
N GLU A 116 -1.72 0.08 -5.33
CA GLU A 116 -2.23 1.33 -5.91
C GLU A 116 -3.73 1.45 -5.66
N VAL A 117 -4.16 2.59 -5.13
CA VAL A 117 -5.58 2.87 -4.85
C VAL A 117 -5.96 4.25 -5.36
N GLY A 118 -7.03 4.33 -6.16
CA GLY A 118 -7.58 5.63 -6.56
C GLY A 118 -8.19 6.38 -5.37
N SER A 119 -9.07 5.71 -4.62
CA SER A 119 -9.68 6.23 -3.39
C SER A 119 -10.00 5.12 -2.39
N GLY A 120 -9.59 5.28 -1.12
CA GLY A 120 -9.74 4.25 -0.09
C GLY A 120 -8.63 4.33 0.96
N SER A 121 -8.04 3.21 1.34
CA SER A 121 -6.86 3.15 2.20
C SER A 121 -6.02 1.92 1.90
N ILE A 122 -4.71 2.03 2.11
CA ILE A 122 -3.78 0.89 2.04
C ILE A 122 -3.30 0.59 3.46
N ASN A 123 -3.60 -0.60 3.96
CA ASN A 123 -3.12 -1.09 5.25
C ASN A 123 -2.27 -2.34 5.02
N ALA A 124 -0.96 -2.23 5.11
CA ALA A 124 -0.02 -3.33 4.90
C ALA A 124 0.79 -3.61 6.17
N THR A 125 0.64 -4.81 6.73
CA THR A 125 1.27 -5.19 8.02
C THR A 125 2.06 -6.49 7.90
N GLU A 126 3.15 -6.58 8.67
CA GLU A 126 4.12 -7.68 8.62
C GLU A 126 4.72 -7.91 7.21
N VAL A 127 5.08 -6.83 6.50
CA VAL A 127 5.74 -6.92 5.19
C VAL A 127 7.24 -7.15 5.36
N ALA A 128 7.75 -8.27 4.83
CA ALA A 128 9.17 -8.63 4.93
C ALA A 128 10.01 -8.23 3.70
N GLY A 129 9.38 -7.74 2.63
CA GLY A 129 10.06 -7.20 1.45
C GLY A 129 10.06 -5.68 1.36
N GLY A 130 10.30 -5.17 0.16
CA GLY A 130 10.06 -3.77 -0.17
C GLY A 130 8.57 -3.45 -0.29
N PHE A 131 8.23 -2.19 -0.11
CA PHE A 131 6.87 -1.68 -0.22
C PHE A 131 6.84 -0.48 -1.17
N GLU A 132 5.92 -0.52 -2.13
CA GLU A 132 5.57 0.60 -3.00
C GLU A 132 4.06 0.81 -2.89
N GLY A 133 3.65 1.94 -2.32
CA GLY A 133 2.25 2.28 -2.10
C GLY A 133 1.91 3.64 -2.68
N SER A 134 0.89 3.73 -3.52
CA SER A 134 0.40 5.00 -4.06
C SER A 134 -1.11 5.10 -3.87
N ILE A 135 -1.57 6.23 -3.35
CA ILE A 135 -3.00 6.52 -3.19
C ILE A 135 -3.37 7.93 -3.68
N GLY A 136 -4.42 8.02 -4.49
CA GLY A 136 -4.92 9.31 -4.96
C GLY A 136 -5.59 10.10 -3.84
N SER A 137 -6.45 9.44 -3.07
CA SER A 137 -7.11 10.01 -1.88
C SER A 137 -7.34 8.95 -0.81
N GLY A 138 -6.75 9.17 0.36
CA GLY A 138 -6.80 8.29 1.52
C GLY A 138 -5.44 8.12 2.19
N ASP A 139 -5.41 7.20 3.15
CA ASP A 139 -4.25 6.98 4.02
C ASP A 139 -3.45 5.74 3.63
N ILE A 140 -2.15 5.79 3.87
CA ILE A 140 -1.24 4.64 3.80
C ILE A 140 -0.76 4.30 5.21
N HIS A 141 -0.98 3.06 5.63
CA HIS A 141 -0.39 2.48 6.82
C HIS A 141 0.52 1.30 6.44
N LEU A 142 1.78 1.34 6.86
CA LEU A 142 2.76 0.27 6.66
C LEU A 142 3.42 -0.12 7.97
N ASP A 143 3.48 -1.43 8.24
CA ASP A 143 4.35 -2.03 9.25
C ASP A 143 5.31 -3.05 8.61
N GLN A 144 6.59 -2.71 8.53
CA GLN A 144 7.64 -3.58 8.00
C GLN A 144 8.20 -4.53 9.08
N SER A 145 8.16 -5.83 8.79
CA SER A 145 8.76 -6.87 9.64
C SER A 145 10.25 -7.11 9.32
N ALA A 146 10.69 -6.80 8.10
CA ALA A 146 12.09 -6.92 7.68
C ALA A 146 12.60 -5.68 6.94
N ARG A 147 13.90 -5.62 6.68
CA ARG A 147 14.51 -4.49 5.96
C ARG A 147 14.20 -4.60 4.46
N GLY A 148 13.50 -3.61 3.92
CA GLY A 148 13.30 -3.41 2.48
C GLY A 148 13.19 -1.92 2.14
N PRO A 149 13.32 -1.52 0.85
CA PRO A 149 13.03 -0.15 0.43
C PRO A 149 11.54 0.17 0.59
N VAL A 150 11.23 1.41 0.93
CA VAL A 150 9.85 1.91 1.06
C VAL A 150 9.68 3.13 0.17
N HIS A 151 8.68 3.09 -0.71
CA HIS A 151 8.18 4.24 -1.46
C HIS A 151 6.68 4.38 -1.15
N ALA A 152 6.26 5.52 -0.61
CA ALA A 152 4.88 5.77 -0.21
C ALA A 152 4.43 7.17 -0.65
N GLU A 153 3.34 7.24 -1.42
CA GLU A 153 2.80 8.49 -1.93
C GLU A 153 1.29 8.60 -1.69
N THR A 154 0.83 9.75 -1.18
CA THR A 154 -0.59 10.11 -1.11
C THR A 154 -0.85 11.51 -1.62
N GLY A 155 -1.86 11.66 -2.49
CA GLY A 155 -2.32 12.96 -2.95
C GLY A 155 -3.08 13.73 -1.86
N SER A 156 -3.88 13.03 -1.06
CA SER A 156 -4.67 13.61 0.03
C SER A 156 -4.90 12.58 1.11
N GLY A 157 -4.34 12.81 2.30
CA GLY A 157 -4.34 11.84 3.40
C GLY A 157 -2.95 11.74 4.02
N GLY A 158 -2.84 10.97 5.10
CA GLY A 158 -1.61 10.77 5.85
C GLY A 158 -0.87 9.50 5.45
N ILE A 159 0.41 9.47 5.81
CA ILE A 159 1.26 8.28 5.69
C ILE A 159 1.77 7.93 7.09
N GLU A 160 1.49 6.72 7.55
CA GLU A 160 2.07 6.16 8.76
C GLU A 160 2.92 4.93 8.43
N LEU A 161 4.22 5.00 8.71
CA LEU A 161 5.18 3.95 8.43
C LEU A 161 5.85 3.51 9.73
N ARG A 162 5.92 2.20 9.97
CA ARG A 162 6.55 1.60 11.15
C ARG A 162 7.54 0.52 10.77
N GLY A 163 8.57 0.35 11.60
CA GLY A 163 9.61 -0.66 11.40
C GLY A 163 10.57 -0.37 10.24
N VAL A 164 10.57 0.86 9.70
CA VAL A 164 11.34 1.21 8.50
C VAL A 164 12.82 1.21 8.80
N ARG A 165 13.59 0.41 8.05
CA ARG A 165 15.06 0.32 8.21
C ARG A 165 15.83 0.54 6.92
N GLY A 166 15.19 0.31 5.78
CA GLY A 166 15.79 0.52 4.46
C GLY A 166 15.79 1.98 4.02
N PRO A 167 16.11 2.23 2.74
CA PRO A 167 15.81 3.50 2.09
C PRO A 167 14.31 3.81 2.16
N LEU A 168 13.98 5.09 2.36
CA LEU A 168 12.62 5.60 2.47
C LEU A 168 12.44 6.79 1.54
N GLU A 169 11.38 6.77 0.76
CA GLU A 169 10.81 7.92 0.06
C GLU A 169 9.33 8.01 0.43
N ALA A 170 8.93 9.10 1.09
CA ALA A 170 7.55 9.33 1.49
C ALA A 170 7.10 10.74 1.11
N THR A 171 6.00 10.83 0.36
CA THR A 171 5.47 12.11 -0.14
C THR A 171 3.97 12.20 0.12
N ALA A 172 3.53 13.28 0.76
CA ALA A 172 2.11 13.54 0.99
C ALA A 172 1.73 14.95 0.52
N GLY A 173 0.64 15.10 -0.25
CA GLY A 173 0.20 16.42 -0.68
C GLY A 173 -0.30 17.28 0.49
N SER A 174 -1.25 16.77 1.27
CA SER A 174 -1.92 17.58 2.31
C SER A 174 -1.93 16.98 3.71
N GLY A 175 -1.54 15.71 3.88
CA GLY A 175 -1.58 15.07 5.20
C GLY A 175 -0.21 14.91 5.85
N ASN A 176 -0.29 14.45 7.09
CA ASN A 176 0.88 14.26 7.95
C ASN A 176 1.64 12.99 7.57
N ILE A 177 2.96 13.03 7.71
CA ILE A 177 3.80 11.85 7.59
C ILE A 177 4.34 11.50 8.97
N ILE A 178 4.10 10.27 9.42
CA ILE A 178 4.68 9.71 10.63
C ILE A 178 5.53 8.52 10.19
N ALA A 179 6.84 8.58 10.40
CA ALA A 179 7.73 7.47 10.11
C ALA A 179 8.50 7.05 11.37
N GLU A 180 8.44 5.75 11.68
CA GLU A 180 9.10 5.13 12.81
C GLU A 180 10.10 4.07 12.34
N GLY A 181 11.34 4.15 12.84
CA GLY A 181 12.37 3.21 12.41
C GLY A 181 13.81 3.60 12.74
N ASN A 182 14.75 2.99 12.03
CA ASN A 182 16.18 3.28 12.14
C ASN A 182 16.76 3.47 10.73
N PRO A 183 17.16 4.69 10.34
CA PRO A 183 17.63 4.96 8.99
C PRO A 183 18.96 4.23 8.74
N MET A 184 18.92 3.12 8.00
CA MET A 184 20.11 2.41 7.49
C MET A 184 20.30 2.60 5.98
N GLY A 185 19.55 3.54 5.40
CA GLY A 185 19.60 4.00 4.02
C GLY A 185 19.09 5.44 3.95
N ARG A 186 19.16 6.08 2.76
CA ARG A 186 18.65 7.45 2.57
C ARG A 186 17.17 7.52 2.90
N TRP A 187 16.78 8.50 3.70
CA TRP A 187 15.38 8.86 3.92
C TRP A 187 15.11 10.23 3.30
N THR A 188 14.05 10.31 2.51
CA THR A 188 13.52 11.55 1.93
C THR A 188 12.03 11.61 2.25
N VAL A 189 11.62 12.61 3.03
CA VAL A 189 10.25 12.73 3.54
C VAL A 189 9.71 14.13 3.27
N ASN A 190 8.69 14.24 2.43
CA ASN A 190 8.17 15.51 1.95
C ASN A 190 6.66 15.62 2.15
N THR A 191 6.18 16.78 2.60
CA THR A 191 4.74 17.09 2.60
C THR A 191 4.48 18.57 2.37
N ASP A 192 3.54 18.94 1.51
CA ASP A 192 3.35 20.37 1.24
C ASP A 192 2.73 21.07 2.46
N SER A 193 1.65 20.51 3.00
CA SER A 193 0.85 21.18 4.05
C SER A 193 0.82 20.47 5.41
N GLY A 194 1.28 19.22 5.49
CA GLY A 194 1.19 18.41 6.72
C GLY A 194 2.41 18.49 7.63
N ASP A 195 2.27 18.03 8.86
CA ASP A 195 3.40 17.83 9.77
C ASP A 195 4.19 16.57 9.41
N VAL A 196 5.51 16.61 9.62
CA VAL A 196 6.36 15.41 9.60
C VAL A 196 6.78 15.07 11.02
N ARG A 197 6.53 13.83 11.44
CA ARG A 197 7.02 13.29 12.72
C ARG A 197 7.87 12.06 12.49
N LEU A 198 9.16 12.16 12.81
CA LEU A 198 10.08 11.03 12.78
C LEU A 198 10.29 10.50 14.20
N LYS A 199 10.12 9.19 14.36
CA LYS A 199 10.36 8.44 15.60
C LYS A 199 11.54 7.51 15.37
N LEU A 200 12.73 7.99 15.66
CA LEU A 200 13.96 7.29 15.29
C LEU A 200 14.52 6.50 16.49
N ALA A 201 15.23 5.41 16.21
CA ALA A 201 15.98 4.69 17.25
C ALA A 201 16.94 5.65 17.98
N SER A 202 17.07 5.52 19.30
CA SER A 202 17.83 6.48 20.12
C SER A 202 19.32 6.47 19.83
N GLU A 203 19.83 5.42 19.20
CA GLU A 203 21.21 5.26 18.74
C GLU A 203 21.41 5.58 17.25
N ALA A 204 20.36 6.00 16.53
CA ALA A 204 20.42 6.27 15.09
C ALA A 204 21.44 7.38 14.79
N ALA A 205 22.29 7.14 13.79
CA ALA A 205 23.33 8.08 13.36
C ALA A 205 23.09 8.46 11.89
N PHE A 206 22.93 9.75 11.63
CA PHE A 206 22.54 10.25 10.31
C PHE A 206 22.93 11.72 10.11
N ASP A 207 23.07 12.09 8.85
CA ASP A 207 23.23 13.48 8.41
C ASP A 207 21.83 14.05 8.15
N LEU A 208 21.42 15.04 8.94
CA LEU A 208 20.11 15.67 8.87
C LEU A 208 20.15 16.93 8.00
N ASP A 209 19.20 17.01 7.07
CA ASP A 209 18.82 18.23 6.36
C ASP A 209 17.30 18.39 6.45
N ALA A 210 16.82 19.29 7.31
CA ALA A 210 15.40 19.53 7.54
C ALA A 210 15.04 20.97 7.19
N HIS A 211 13.93 21.14 6.46
CA HIS A 211 13.44 22.44 6.00
C HIS A 211 11.92 22.57 6.20
N ALA A 212 11.49 23.66 6.83
CA ALA A 212 10.09 24.01 7.04
C ALA A 212 9.86 25.48 6.69
N ASP A 213 9.21 25.81 5.56
CA ASP A 213 9.15 27.21 5.07
C ASP A 213 8.42 28.16 6.02
N SER A 214 7.28 27.73 6.57
CA SER A 214 6.47 28.55 7.49
C SER A 214 6.17 27.89 8.82
N GLY A 215 6.72 26.70 9.03
CA GLY A 215 6.57 25.92 10.26
C GLY A 215 7.75 26.05 11.22
N SER A 216 7.85 25.08 12.13
CA SER A 216 8.94 24.98 13.08
C SER A 216 9.59 23.60 13.04
N ILE A 217 10.89 23.57 13.35
CA ILE A 217 11.66 22.33 13.43
C ILE A 217 12.06 22.08 14.88
N SER A 218 11.73 20.90 15.39
CA SER A 218 12.07 20.45 16.74
C SER A 218 12.77 19.10 16.70
N ILE A 219 13.87 18.97 17.45
CA ILE A 219 14.63 17.73 17.59
C ILE A 219 14.95 17.47 19.07
N SER A 220 14.66 16.25 19.54
CA SER A 220 14.93 15.85 20.93
C SER A 220 16.27 15.14 21.12
N GLN A 221 16.91 14.72 20.03
CA GLN A 221 18.18 13.97 20.05
C GLN A 221 19.39 14.91 20.06
N PRO A 222 20.52 14.54 20.70
CA PRO A 222 21.74 15.33 20.64
C PRO A 222 22.27 15.45 19.19
N ILE A 223 22.26 16.67 18.66
CA ILE A 223 22.74 16.96 17.31
C ILE A 223 24.01 17.80 17.34
N THR A 224 25.05 17.34 16.64
CA THR A 224 26.22 18.16 16.33
C THR A 224 25.89 18.99 15.10
N VAL A 225 25.54 20.24 15.32
CA VAL A 225 25.16 21.17 14.26
C VAL A 225 26.38 21.46 13.38
N GLN A 226 26.20 21.36 12.07
CA GLN A 226 27.17 21.80 11.09
C GLN A 226 26.46 22.73 10.11
N GLY A 227 26.85 24.01 10.08
CA GLY A 227 26.27 25.00 9.16
C GLY A 227 25.13 25.82 9.76
N ALA A 228 24.14 26.16 8.93
CA ALA A 228 23.08 27.10 9.26
C ALA A 228 22.07 26.51 10.26
N ARG A 229 21.65 27.36 11.22
CA ARG A 229 20.48 27.15 12.06
C ARG A 229 19.59 28.37 11.87
N GLY A 230 18.48 28.17 11.17
CA GLY A 230 17.39 29.12 11.06
C GLY A 230 16.16 28.61 11.82
N PRO A 231 15.12 29.44 11.98
CA PRO A 231 13.81 28.96 12.43
C PRO A 231 13.21 27.92 11.48
N GLU A 232 13.57 28.00 10.19
CA GLU A 232 12.98 27.25 9.06
C GLU A 232 13.94 26.18 8.47
N GLU A 233 15.18 26.09 8.95
CA GLU A 233 16.18 25.16 8.43
C GLU A 233 17.07 24.63 9.55
N LEU A 234 17.28 23.31 9.56
CA LEU A 234 18.17 22.63 10.49
C LEU A 234 19.06 21.63 9.74
N ARG A 235 20.36 21.90 9.76
CA ARG A 235 21.40 21.00 9.24
C ARG A 235 22.38 20.55 10.32
N GLY A 236 22.75 19.27 10.30
CA GLY A 236 23.74 18.75 11.22
C GLY A 236 23.89 17.23 11.21
N LYS A 237 24.76 16.76 12.09
CA LYS A 237 25.05 15.33 12.26
C LYS A 237 24.48 14.84 13.59
N VAL A 238 23.65 13.82 13.54
CA VAL A 238 23.15 13.13 14.74
C VAL A 238 24.04 11.91 15.00
N HIS A 239 24.50 11.75 16.24
CA HIS A 239 25.41 10.66 16.68
C HIS A 239 26.63 10.39 15.78
N GLY A 240 27.25 11.46 15.26
CA GLY A 240 28.45 11.35 14.40
C GLY A 240 28.14 11.35 12.90
N GLY A 241 26.86 11.37 12.52
CA GLY A 241 26.44 11.44 11.12
C GLY A 241 26.25 10.06 10.49
N GLY A 242 26.08 10.01 9.16
CA GLY A 242 25.96 8.74 8.45
C GLY A 242 25.13 8.84 7.18
N VAL A 243 24.03 8.08 7.14
CA VAL A 243 23.11 8.14 6.00
C VAL A 243 22.36 9.47 5.97
N PRO A 244 22.01 9.98 4.78
CA PRO A 244 21.26 11.22 4.66
C PRO A 244 19.79 11.02 5.06
N VAL A 245 19.26 11.95 5.85
CA VAL A 245 17.85 12.09 6.20
C VAL A 245 17.42 13.50 5.82
N GLU A 246 16.65 13.59 4.74
CA GLU A 246 16.14 14.82 4.16
C GLU A 246 14.64 14.93 4.45
N ILE A 247 14.23 16.07 5.00
CA ILE A 247 12.83 16.32 5.39
C ILE A 247 12.42 17.70 4.92
N ALA A 248 11.30 17.81 4.22
CA ALA A 248 10.77 19.09 3.79
C ALA A 248 9.27 19.22 4.07
N THR A 249 8.86 20.42 4.49
CA THR A 249 7.45 20.83 4.48
C THR A 249 7.29 22.31 4.19
N ALA A 250 6.24 22.71 3.46
CA ALA A 250 5.99 24.13 3.20
C ALA A 250 5.25 24.80 4.37
N SER A 251 4.24 24.13 4.93
CA SER A 251 3.38 24.74 5.98
C SER A 251 3.32 24.00 7.31
N GLY A 252 3.83 22.77 7.40
CA GLY A 252 3.77 21.97 8.61
C GLY A 252 4.99 22.09 9.52
N ASN A 253 4.93 21.41 10.65
CA ASN A 253 6.05 21.31 11.58
C ASN A 253 6.83 20.02 11.34
N ILE A 254 8.13 20.07 11.63
CA ILE A 254 8.99 18.89 11.66
C ILE A 254 9.33 18.57 13.11
N GLU A 255 8.98 17.38 13.56
CA GLU A 255 9.32 16.84 14.87
C GLU A 255 10.16 15.59 14.71
N ILE A 256 11.36 15.58 15.30
CA ILE A 256 12.27 14.44 15.30
C ILE A 256 12.53 14.03 16.75
N ARG A 257 12.19 12.80 17.11
CA ARG A 257 12.35 12.25 18.45
C ARG A 257 13.06 10.91 18.44
#